data_AF-A0ABD5IMK4-F1
#
_entry.id   AF-A0ABD5IMK4-F1
#
_cell.length_a   1.000
_cell.length_b   1.000
_cell.length_c   1.000
_cell.angle_alpha   90.00
_cell.angle_beta   90.00
_cell.angle_gamma   90.00
#
_symmetry.space_group_name_H-M   'P 1'
#
loop_
_entity.id
_entity.type
_entity.pdbx_description
1 polymer ?
#
loop_
_entity_poly.entity_id
_entity_poly.type
_entity_poly.pdbx_seq_one_letter_code
_entity_poly.pdbx_strand_id
1 'polypeptide(L)'
;MEDKLYVFNYTQNRDKLFANLISIIDGIVADGIVNDAEVLYLDTWLLEAKHIINNGVIKSLSARVSDILADGVITSDEREDLKQQLQAIQQDILDIPEVDFYSQETDLHLLNGLCKGLISDRELTEHEIRYLDWWLTQNGALKNNYPGRELYALVKEILSDGVITAEESTSLHKALVDFTGCDLDSGVVDGLATRLPVDSEFLPQVEGKVFCLTGVFMAGKRSIVEDRVKSAGGIIISNITKNLDFLVIGTLSSRDWKFSSHGRKIEKAINYRDEEGAKLKIIAEENLFEFLP
;
A
#
# COMPACT_ATOMS: atom_id res chain seq x y z
N MET A 1 25.97 25.93 -2.02
CA MET A 1 25.66 24.90 -3.03
C MET A 1 24.26 24.41 -2.73
N GLU A 2 23.28 25.29 -3.01
CA GLU A 2 22.26 25.12 -4.06
C GLU A 2 21.18 24.10 -3.67
N ASP A 3 20.31 24.52 -2.73
CA ASP A 3 18.96 24.01 -2.48
C ASP A 3 18.05 24.28 -3.69
N LYS A 4 18.36 23.66 -4.83
CA LYS A 4 17.51 23.66 -6.02
C LYS A 4 17.11 22.23 -6.32
N LEU A 5 16.05 21.77 -5.67
CA LEU A 5 15.07 20.85 -6.24
C LEU A 5 13.81 21.00 -5.40
N TYR A 6 12.87 21.83 -5.87
CA TYR A 6 11.46 21.60 -5.58
C TYR A 6 11.17 20.17 -6.04
N VAL A 7 11.28 19.20 -5.12
CA VAL A 7 10.82 17.84 -5.38
C VAL A 7 9.33 17.99 -5.67
N PHE A 8 8.92 17.68 -6.89
CA PHE A 8 7.52 17.73 -7.30
C PHE A 8 6.68 16.97 -6.26
N ASN A 9 5.59 17.60 -5.79
CA ASN A 9 4.73 17.07 -4.72
C ASN A 9 5.40 16.79 -3.36
N TYR A 10 6.48 17.49 -2.98
CA TYR A 10 7.19 17.27 -1.70
C TYR A 10 6.27 17.22 -0.48
N THR A 11 5.38 18.21 -0.30
CA THR A 11 4.47 18.28 0.86
C THR A 11 3.53 17.08 0.90
N GLN A 12 2.91 16.73 -0.23
CA GLN A 12 2.02 15.56 -0.32
C GLN A 12 2.77 14.25 -0.03
N ASN A 13 3.98 14.11 -0.57
CA ASN A 13 4.81 12.92 -0.32
C ASN A 13 5.27 12.85 1.14
N ARG A 14 5.56 13.99 1.78
CA ARG A 14 5.88 14.07 3.21
C ARG A 14 4.69 13.64 4.07
N ASP A 15 3.53 14.23 3.84
CA ASP A 15 2.33 13.99 4.66
C ASP A 15 1.88 12.53 4.51
N LYS A 16 1.96 11.98 3.29
CA LYS A 16 1.78 10.55 3.02
C LYS A 16 2.74 9.70 3.85
N LEU A 17 4.04 9.99 3.81
CA LEU A 17 5.03 9.20 4.55
C LEU A 17 4.83 9.28 6.06
N PHE A 18 4.43 10.43 6.59
CA PHE A 18 4.13 10.59 8.01
C PHE A 18 2.89 9.80 8.44
N ALA A 19 1.81 9.87 7.65
CA ALA A 19 0.63 9.04 7.90
C ALA A 19 0.96 7.54 7.83
N ASN A 20 1.78 7.11 6.87
CA ASN A 20 2.23 5.72 6.83
C ASN A 20 3.06 5.35 8.05
N LEU A 21 4.07 6.17 8.41
CA LEU A 21 4.96 5.89 9.55
C LEU A 21 4.20 5.78 10.87
N ILE A 22 3.23 6.67 11.11
CA ILE A 22 2.39 6.64 12.33
C ILE A 22 1.75 5.26 12.49
N SER A 23 1.17 4.73 11.43
CA SER A 23 0.45 3.46 11.53
C SER A 23 1.32 2.22 11.30
N ILE A 24 2.46 2.34 10.63
CA ILE A 24 3.50 1.28 10.64
C ILE A 24 3.94 1.03 12.07
N ILE A 25 4.18 2.12 12.83
CA ILE A 25 4.51 2.04 14.25
C ILE A 25 3.38 1.35 15.01
N ASP A 26 2.12 1.75 14.81
CA ASP A 26 0.97 1.09 15.45
C ASP A 26 0.92 -0.42 15.18
N GLY A 27 1.18 -0.83 13.94
CA GLY A 27 1.22 -2.24 13.55
C GLY A 27 2.32 -3.01 14.28
N ILE A 28 3.56 -2.50 14.23
CA ILE A 28 4.73 -3.12 14.87
C ILE A 28 4.59 -3.21 16.39
N VAL A 29 3.87 -2.26 17.02
CA VAL A 29 3.68 -2.27 18.48
C VAL A 29 2.36 -2.91 18.93
N ALA A 30 1.56 -3.45 18.00
CA ALA A 30 0.19 -3.87 18.25
C ALA A 30 0.07 -5.02 19.27
N ASP A 31 0.95 -6.01 19.16
CA ASP A 31 1.03 -7.15 20.09
C ASP A 31 1.91 -6.85 21.32
N GLY A 32 2.62 -5.72 21.28
CA GLY A 32 3.52 -5.25 22.32
C GLY A 32 4.94 -5.83 22.27
N ILE A 33 5.27 -6.67 21.29
CA ILE A 33 6.56 -7.35 21.17
C ILE A 33 7.21 -6.96 19.84
N VAL A 34 8.22 -6.09 19.89
CA VAL A 34 9.01 -5.78 18.70
C VAL A 34 10.03 -6.89 18.45
N ASN A 35 9.96 -7.54 17.28
CA ASN A 35 10.83 -8.62 16.87
C ASN A 35 11.84 -8.20 15.77
N ASP A 36 12.86 -9.02 15.55
CA ASP A 36 13.99 -8.65 14.68
C ASP A 36 13.58 -8.44 13.22
N ALA A 37 12.54 -9.15 12.74
CA ALA A 37 12.03 -8.98 11.39
C ALA A 37 11.33 -7.63 11.23
N GLU A 38 10.58 -7.18 12.23
CA GLU A 38 9.93 -5.86 12.22
C GLU A 38 10.94 -4.71 12.27
N VAL A 39 12.03 -4.87 13.04
CA VAL A 39 13.10 -3.86 13.08
C VAL A 39 13.80 -3.77 11.71
N LEU A 40 14.07 -4.91 11.08
CA LEU A 40 14.66 -4.96 9.74
C LEU A 40 13.73 -4.37 8.68
N TYR A 41 12.43 -4.67 8.76
CA TYR A 41 11.40 -4.08 7.92
C TYR A 41 11.42 -2.55 8.04
N LEU A 42 11.40 -2.05 9.29
CA LEU A 42 11.38 -0.62 9.58
C LEU A 42 12.65 0.06 9.04
N ASP A 43 13.83 -0.53 9.21
CA ASP A 43 15.07 0.01 8.63
C ASP A 43 14.94 0.15 7.10
N THR A 44 14.49 -0.92 6.44
CA THR A 44 14.33 -0.94 4.99
C THR A 44 13.34 0.14 4.51
N TRP A 45 12.18 0.22 5.17
CA TRP A 45 11.18 1.24 4.87
C TRP A 45 11.73 2.67 5.07
N LEU A 46 12.50 2.89 6.13
CA LEU A 46 13.09 4.19 6.43
C LEU A 46 14.19 4.59 5.45
N LEU A 47 14.98 3.64 4.96
CA LEU A 47 15.97 3.87 3.90
C LEU A 47 15.29 4.31 2.60
N GLU A 48 14.19 3.66 2.21
CA GLU A 48 13.38 4.09 1.05
C GLU A 48 12.77 5.49 1.28
N ALA A 49 12.20 5.74 2.46
CA ALA A 49 11.62 7.03 2.81
C ALA A 49 12.64 8.18 2.75
N LYS A 50 13.90 7.95 3.15
CA LYS A 50 15.01 8.91 3.03
C LYS A 50 15.29 9.33 1.58
N HIS A 51 15.07 8.44 0.62
CA HIS A 51 15.23 8.75 -0.81
C HIS A 51 14.07 9.59 -1.37
N ILE A 52 12.90 9.53 -0.73
CA ILE A 52 11.69 10.26 -1.16
C ILE A 52 11.66 11.65 -0.53
N ILE A 53 11.90 11.77 0.78
CA ILE A 53 11.91 13.05 1.50
C ILE A 53 13.20 13.25 2.28
N ASN A 54 13.74 14.47 2.16
CA ASN A 54 14.86 14.92 2.95
C ASN A 54 14.38 15.49 4.30
N ASN A 55 13.93 14.63 5.21
CA ASN A 55 13.32 15.04 6.49
C ASN A 55 14.17 14.65 7.72
N GLY A 56 14.26 15.54 8.71
CA GLY A 56 15.06 15.34 9.92
C GLY A 56 14.55 14.21 10.82
N VAL A 57 13.23 14.03 10.95
CA VAL A 57 12.61 12.96 11.75
C VAL A 57 12.97 11.60 11.17
N ILE A 58 12.74 11.40 9.86
CA ILE A 58 13.08 10.16 9.15
C ILE A 58 14.57 9.86 9.22
N LYS A 59 15.43 10.88 9.08
CA LYS A 59 16.88 10.71 9.19
C LYS A 59 17.31 10.26 10.58
N SER A 60 16.77 10.90 11.61
CA SER A 60 17.07 10.59 13.02
C SER A 60 16.63 9.17 13.36
N LEU A 61 15.39 8.81 13.04
CA LEU A 61 14.86 7.48 13.31
C LEU A 61 15.66 6.40 12.58
N SER A 62 15.93 6.57 11.29
CA SER A 62 16.70 5.60 10.53
C SER A 62 18.13 5.45 11.01
N ALA A 63 18.81 6.53 11.43
CA ALA A 63 20.15 6.38 12.00
C ALA A 63 20.13 5.51 13.27
N ARG A 64 19.11 5.69 14.11
CA ARG A 64 18.94 4.92 15.35
C ARG A 64 18.63 3.45 15.07
N VAL A 65 17.72 3.17 14.14
CA VAL A 65 17.41 1.78 13.74
C VAL A 65 18.64 1.11 13.13
N SER A 66 19.40 1.81 12.28
CA SER A 66 20.65 1.28 11.73
C SER A 66 21.71 1.03 12.82
N ASP A 67 21.76 1.86 13.87
CA ASP A 67 22.67 1.66 15.02
C ASP A 67 22.29 0.39 15.82
N ILE A 68 20.98 0.14 16.05
CA ILE A 68 20.48 -1.08 16.70
C ILE A 68 20.82 -2.34 15.90
N LEU A 69 20.82 -2.24 14.57
CA LEU A 69 21.15 -3.36 13.68
C LEU A 69 22.66 -3.56 13.47
N ALA A 70 23.50 -2.64 13.93
CA ALA A 70 24.91 -2.56 13.52
C ALA A 70 25.77 -3.73 14.04
N ASP A 71 25.47 -4.27 15.21
CA ASP A 71 26.19 -5.39 15.81
C ASP A 71 25.58 -6.77 15.45
N GLY A 72 24.44 -6.76 14.75
CA GLY A 72 23.72 -7.94 14.29
C GLY A 72 22.94 -8.67 15.38
N VAL A 73 22.79 -8.10 16.59
CA VAL A 73 22.07 -8.71 17.70
C VAL A 73 21.19 -7.67 18.39
N ILE A 74 19.87 -7.79 18.24
CA ILE A 74 18.94 -6.87 18.90
C ILE A 74 18.65 -7.37 20.31
N THR A 75 19.15 -6.66 21.32
CA THR A 75 18.95 -6.98 22.73
C THR A 75 17.56 -6.58 23.22
N SER A 76 17.12 -7.15 24.34
CA SER A 76 15.83 -6.79 24.95
C SER A 76 15.77 -5.32 25.39
N ASP A 77 16.90 -4.76 25.84
CA ASP A 77 16.99 -3.35 26.23
C ASP A 77 16.83 -2.45 24.98
N GLU A 78 17.48 -2.80 23.86
CA GLU A 78 17.34 -2.05 22.60
C GLU A 78 15.92 -2.11 22.03
N ARG A 79 15.22 -3.24 22.19
CA ARG A 79 13.81 -3.37 21.77
C ARG A 79 12.90 -2.44 22.57
N GLU A 80 13.08 -2.39 23.89
CA GLU A 80 12.29 -1.51 24.75
C GLU A 80 12.59 -0.03 24.49
N ASP A 81 13.88 0.32 24.34
CA ASP A 81 14.31 1.67 23.97
C ASP A 81 13.75 2.08 22.60
N LEU A 82 13.77 1.18 21.62
CA LEU A 82 13.19 1.41 20.30
C LEU A 82 11.69 1.65 20.42
N LYS A 83 10.96 0.80 21.15
CA LYS A 83 9.51 0.94 21.34
C LYS A 83 9.12 2.29 21.93
N GLN A 84 9.83 2.74 22.97
CA GLN A 84 9.60 4.06 23.58
C GLN A 84 9.88 5.20 22.59
N GLN A 85 10.93 5.06 21.77
CA GLN A 85 11.28 6.05 20.75
C GLN A 85 10.25 6.10 19.61
N LEU A 86 9.74 4.95 19.15
CA LEU A 86 8.70 4.89 18.14
C LEU A 86 7.43 5.60 18.62
N GLN A 87 7.02 5.36 19.87
CA GLN A 87 5.90 6.07 20.49
C GLN A 87 6.14 7.58 20.58
N ALA A 88 7.34 8.01 20.99
CA ALA A 88 7.69 9.43 21.05
C ALA A 88 7.64 10.11 19.67
N ILE A 89 8.21 9.46 18.64
CA ILE A 89 8.21 9.97 17.26
C ILE A 89 6.78 10.03 16.71
N GLN A 90 5.96 9.03 17.02
CA GLN A 90 4.55 9.03 16.61
C GLN A 90 3.82 10.25 17.17
N GLN A 91 4.03 10.57 18.46
CA GLN A 91 3.47 11.78 19.07
C GLN A 91 4.03 13.06 18.43
N ASP A 92 5.35 13.15 18.23
CA ASP A 92 6.00 14.31 17.60
C ASP A 92 5.44 14.57 16.18
N ILE A 93 5.12 13.52 15.42
CA ILE A 93 4.53 13.64 14.08
C ILE A 93 3.06 14.10 14.16
N LEU A 94 2.28 13.56 15.10
CA LEU A 94 0.88 13.95 15.31
C LEU A 94 0.74 15.41 15.74
N ASP A 95 1.73 15.96 16.44
CA ASP A 95 1.76 17.34 16.92
C ASP A 95 2.15 18.36 15.83
N ILE A 96 2.48 17.93 14.60
CA ILE A 96 2.84 18.83 13.49
C ILE A 96 1.57 19.54 12.98
N PRO A 97 1.43 20.87 13.18
CA PRO A 97 0.18 21.57 12.87
C PRO A 97 -0.09 21.69 11.36
N GLU A 98 0.92 21.57 10.51
CA GLU A 98 0.77 21.65 9.05
C GLU A 98 0.31 20.34 8.39
N VAL A 99 0.13 19.24 9.14
CA VAL A 99 -0.27 17.94 8.58
C VAL A 99 -1.72 17.64 8.96
N ASP A 100 -2.56 17.42 7.96
CA ASP A 100 -3.97 17.08 8.17
C ASP A 100 -4.14 15.55 8.32
N PHE A 101 -4.32 15.09 9.55
CA PHE A 101 -4.58 13.68 9.86
C PHE A 101 -6.06 13.28 9.83
N TYR A 102 -6.97 14.19 9.50
CA TYR A 102 -8.42 13.95 9.58
C TYR A 102 -9.10 13.87 8.20
N SER A 103 -8.31 13.85 7.13
CA SER A 103 -8.83 13.73 5.77
C SER A 103 -9.06 12.26 5.38
N GLN A 104 -10.04 12.01 4.50
CA GLN A 104 -10.28 10.66 3.95
C GLN A 104 -9.06 10.08 3.24
N GLU A 105 -8.21 10.93 2.67
CA GLU A 105 -6.96 10.52 2.02
C GLU A 105 -5.94 10.07 3.06
N THR A 106 -5.87 10.77 4.19
CA THR A 106 -4.99 10.41 5.31
C THR A 106 -5.43 9.11 5.96
N ASP A 107 -6.74 8.88 6.13
CA ASP A 107 -7.28 7.61 6.63
C ASP A 107 -6.76 6.41 5.81
N LEU A 108 -6.67 6.56 4.48
CA LEU A 108 -6.13 5.52 3.60
C LEU A 108 -4.63 5.31 3.76
N HIS A 109 -3.88 6.38 4.01
CA HIS A 109 -2.45 6.29 4.30
C HIS A 109 -2.16 5.65 5.65
N LEU A 110 -2.97 5.97 6.66
CA LEU A 110 -2.92 5.35 7.96
C LEU A 110 -3.27 3.85 7.84
N LEU A 111 -4.32 3.49 7.11
CA LEU A 111 -4.64 2.08 6.85
C LEU A 111 -3.50 1.36 6.13
N ASN A 112 -2.92 1.98 5.09
CA ASN A 112 -1.78 1.39 4.37
C ASN A 112 -0.58 1.15 5.30
N GLY A 113 -0.26 2.14 6.14
CA GLY A 113 0.80 2.04 7.13
C GLY A 113 0.52 0.94 8.15
N LEU A 114 -0.70 0.86 8.67
CA LEU A 114 -1.10 -0.18 9.62
C LEU A 114 -0.92 -1.56 9.02
N CYS A 115 -1.48 -1.81 7.85
CA CYS A 115 -1.36 -3.09 7.18
C CYS A 115 0.11 -3.46 6.91
N LYS A 116 0.96 -2.49 6.58
CA LYS A 116 2.41 -2.67 6.40
C LYS A 116 3.12 -3.07 7.69
N GLY A 117 2.76 -2.45 8.82
CA GLY A 117 3.29 -2.82 10.13
C GLY A 117 2.90 -4.24 10.53
N LEU A 118 1.61 -4.60 10.40
CA LEU A 118 1.09 -5.91 10.80
C LEU A 118 1.65 -7.08 9.96
N ILE A 119 2.09 -6.85 8.72
CA ILE A 119 2.67 -7.92 7.89
C ILE A 119 4.20 -7.90 7.90
N SER A 120 4.83 -7.06 8.72
CA SER A 120 6.27 -6.79 8.64
C SER A 120 7.14 -7.99 9.02
N ASP A 121 6.64 -8.88 9.87
CA ASP A 121 7.29 -10.13 10.28
C ASP A 121 6.72 -11.39 9.59
N ARG A 122 5.71 -11.21 8.73
CA ARG A 122 4.99 -12.25 7.96
C ARG A 122 4.09 -13.17 8.79
N GLU A 123 3.88 -12.91 10.08
CA GLU A 123 3.05 -13.72 10.96
C GLU A 123 1.95 -12.88 11.62
N LEU A 124 0.71 -13.01 11.14
CA LEU A 124 -0.42 -12.33 11.78
C LEU A 124 -0.91 -13.08 13.02
N THR A 125 -0.69 -12.48 14.17
CA THR A 125 -1.19 -12.93 15.47
C THR A 125 -2.68 -12.59 15.67
N GLU A 126 -3.34 -13.28 16.61
CA GLU A 126 -4.72 -12.94 16.97
C GLU A 126 -4.86 -11.50 17.50
N HIS A 127 -3.85 -11.00 18.22
CA HIS A 127 -3.84 -9.64 18.74
C HIS A 127 -3.85 -8.60 17.61
N GLU A 128 -3.05 -8.81 16.57
CA GLU A 128 -2.97 -7.95 15.39
C GLU A 128 -4.25 -7.97 14.56
N ILE A 129 -4.85 -9.14 14.37
CA ILE A 129 -6.12 -9.25 13.62
C ILE A 129 -7.25 -8.54 14.37
N ARG A 130 -7.30 -8.68 15.70
CA ARG A 130 -8.26 -7.95 16.54
C ARG A 130 -7.98 -6.45 16.56
N TYR A 131 -6.70 -6.05 16.54
CA TYR A 131 -6.32 -4.64 16.44
C TYR A 131 -6.77 -4.04 15.11
N LEU A 132 -6.56 -4.76 13.99
CA LEU A 132 -7.04 -4.36 12.67
C LEU A 132 -8.57 -4.23 12.63
N ASP A 133 -9.31 -5.17 13.24
CA ASP A 133 -10.77 -5.09 13.36
C ASP A 133 -11.23 -3.84 14.12
N TRP A 134 -10.60 -3.60 15.27
CA TRP A 134 -10.88 -2.42 16.08
C TRP A 134 -10.61 -1.14 15.28
N TRP A 135 -9.45 -1.06 14.62
CA TRP A 135 -9.03 0.09 13.84
C TRP A 135 -9.97 0.38 12.67
N LEU A 136 -10.36 -0.65 11.90
CA LEU A 136 -11.32 -0.51 10.79
C LEU A 136 -12.74 -0.17 11.29
N THR A 137 -13.11 -0.62 12.50
CA THR A 137 -14.41 -0.30 13.11
C THR A 137 -14.50 1.18 13.52
N GLN A 138 -13.40 1.79 13.96
CA GLN A 138 -13.37 3.22 14.29
C GLN A 138 -13.47 4.10 13.03
N ASN A 139 -12.93 3.63 11.90
CA ASN A 139 -12.88 4.38 10.65
C ASN A 139 -14.11 4.17 9.77
N GLY A 140 -15.21 4.86 10.12
CA GLY A 140 -16.52 4.70 9.45
C GLY A 140 -16.54 5.00 7.94
N ALA A 141 -15.64 5.86 7.44
CA ALA A 141 -15.52 6.13 6.00
C ALA A 141 -14.91 4.94 5.25
N LEU A 142 -13.85 4.34 5.79
CA LEU A 142 -13.16 3.19 5.19
C LEU A 142 -14.00 1.92 5.22
N LYS A 143 -14.83 1.75 6.24
CA LYS A 143 -15.76 0.62 6.35
C LYS A 143 -16.71 0.49 5.14
N ASN A 144 -17.12 1.61 4.56
CA ASN A 144 -18.14 1.64 3.52
C ASN A 144 -17.58 1.84 2.10
N ASN A 145 -16.31 2.25 1.99
CA ASN A 145 -15.70 2.63 0.72
C ASN A 145 -14.48 1.74 0.40
N TYR A 146 -14.20 1.57 -0.89
CA TYR A 146 -12.96 0.96 -1.33
C TYR A 146 -11.76 1.82 -0.89
N PRO A 147 -10.59 1.23 -0.57
CA PRO A 147 -10.31 -0.21 -0.41
C PRO A 147 -10.69 -0.81 0.95
N GLY A 148 -11.03 0.00 1.95
CA GLY A 148 -11.25 -0.47 3.34
C GLY A 148 -12.43 -1.44 3.51
N ARG A 149 -13.46 -1.34 2.67
CA ARG A 149 -14.67 -2.20 2.71
C ARG A 149 -14.34 -3.69 2.59
N GLU A 150 -13.46 -4.05 1.66
CA GLU A 150 -13.13 -5.45 1.37
C GLU A 150 -12.33 -6.08 2.51
N LEU A 151 -11.33 -5.35 3.01
CA LEU A 151 -10.58 -5.76 4.20
C LEU A 151 -11.47 -5.89 5.43
N TYR A 152 -12.37 -4.94 5.65
CA TYR A 152 -13.30 -4.99 6.78
C TYR A 152 -14.24 -6.20 6.71
N ALA A 153 -14.76 -6.52 5.52
CA ALA A 153 -15.60 -7.71 5.34
C ALA A 153 -14.84 -9.01 5.66
N LEU A 154 -13.62 -9.13 5.12
CA LEU A 154 -12.76 -10.29 5.36
C LEU A 154 -12.41 -10.46 6.84
N VAL A 155 -12.01 -9.38 7.52
CA VAL A 155 -11.69 -9.43 8.96
C VAL A 155 -12.91 -9.82 9.79
N LYS A 156 -14.10 -9.33 9.46
CA LYS A 156 -15.34 -9.73 10.15
C LYS A 156 -15.72 -11.20 9.91
N GLU A 157 -15.43 -11.73 8.73
CA GLU A 157 -15.63 -13.15 8.42
C GLU A 157 -14.71 -14.03 9.28
N ILE A 158 -13.41 -13.72 9.31
CA ILE A 158 -12.40 -14.45 10.08
C ILE A 158 -12.70 -14.42 11.58
N LEU A 159 -13.26 -13.32 12.09
CA LEU A 159 -13.60 -13.18 13.51
C LEU A 159 -15.00 -13.71 13.86
N SER A 160 -15.76 -14.22 12.89
CA SER A 160 -17.19 -14.53 13.07
C SER A 160 -17.47 -15.74 13.95
N ASP A 161 -16.61 -16.76 13.88
CA ASP A 161 -16.71 -17.99 14.68
C ASP A 161 -15.91 -17.88 16.01
N GLY A 162 -15.12 -16.82 16.15
CA GLY A 162 -14.29 -16.52 17.30
C GLY A 162 -12.97 -17.29 17.35
N VAL A 163 -12.63 -18.09 16.34
CA VAL A 163 -11.42 -18.91 16.28
C VAL A 163 -10.66 -18.63 14.99
N ILE A 164 -9.50 -18.00 15.10
CA ILE A 164 -8.68 -17.71 13.92
C ILE A 164 -7.84 -18.94 13.58
N THR A 165 -8.10 -19.53 12.42
CA THR A 165 -7.32 -20.63 11.87
C THR A 165 -6.06 -20.14 11.14
N ALA A 166 -5.08 -21.03 10.96
CA ALA A 166 -3.87 -20.72 10.18
C ALA A 166 -4.19 -20.40 8.72
N GLU A 167 -5.22 -21.04 8.15
CA GLU A 167 -5.69 -20.79 6.78
C GLU A 167 -6.30 -19.39 6.64
N GLU A 168 -7.08 -18.95 7.63
CA GLU A 168 -7.64 -17.60 7.68
C GLU A 168 -6.57 -16.52 7.88
N SER A 169 -5.62 -16.74 8.79
CA SER A 169 -4.48 -15.83 8.98
C SER A 169 -3.65 -15.69 7.69
N THR A 170 -3.37 -16.81 7.01
CA THR A 170 -2.67 -16.79 5.70
C THR A 170 -3.47 -16.06 4.63
N SER A 171 -4.79 -16.25 4.60
CA SER A 171 -5.69 -15.60 3.64
C SER A 171 -5.74 -14.09 3.87
N LEU A 172 -5.80 -13.65 5.13
CA LEU A 172 -5.74 -12.25 5.49
C LEU A 172 -4.37 -11.65 5.16
N HIS A 173 -3.27 -12.32 5.49
CA HIS A 173 -1.91 -11.87 5.16
C HIS A 173 -1.80 -11.61 3.65
N LYS A 174 -2.28 -12.53 2.81
CA LYS A 174 -2.31 -12.33 1.35
C LYS A 174 -3.12 -11.11 0.95
N ALA A 175 -4.31 -10.90 1.52
CA ALA A 175 -5.13 -9.72 1.23
C ALA A 175 -4.44 -8.41 1.64
N LEU A 176 -3.70 -8.40 2.76
CA LEU A 176 -2.91 -7.25 3.21
C LEU A 176 -1.71 -6.97 2.30
N VAL A 177 -1.02 -8.01 1.81
CA VAL A 177 0.03 -7.89 0.79
C VAL A 177 -0.55 -7.30 -0.51
N ASP A 178 -1.68 -7.83 -0.99
CA ASP A 178 -2.35 -7.35 -2.19
C ASP A 178 -2.86 -5.90 -2.05
N PHE A 179 -3.26 -5.50 -0.85
CA PHE A 179 -3.67 -4.13 -0.52
C PHE A 179 -2.50 -3.14 -0.52
N THR A 180 -1.45 -3.51 0.21
CA THR A 180 -0.30 -2.64 0.47
C THR A 180 0.66 -2.57 -0.71
N GLY A 181 0.71 -3.61 -1.55
CA GLY A 181 1.76 -3.79 -2.54
C GLY A 181 3.13 -4.09 -1.92
N CYS A 182 3.15 -4.51 -0.64
CA CYS A 182 4.35 -4.88 0.10
C CYS A 182 4.53 -6.40 0.00
N ASP A 183 5.46 -6.84 -0.84
CA ASP A 183 5.79 -8.26 -1.01
C ASP A 183 7.16 -8.54 -0.40
N LEU A 184 7.14 -8.93 0.87
CA LEU A 184 8.36 -9.23 1.62
C LEU A 184 9.05 -10.49 1.12
N ASP A 185 8.34 -11.41 0.48
CA ASP A 185 8.92 -12.62 -0.10
C ASP A 185 9.80 -12.30 -1.32
N SER A 186 9.50 -11.23 -2.05
CA SER A 186 10.35 -10.69 -3.11
C SER A 186 11.33 -9.60 -2.65
N GLY A 187 11.31 -9.25 -1.36
CA GLY A 187 12.18 -8.23 -0.76
C GLY A 187 11.75 -6.79 -1.08
N VAL A 188 10.48 -6.57 -1.45
CA VAL A 188 9.93 -5.26 -1.82
C VAL A 188 9.05 -4.74 -0.69
N VAL A 189 9.47 -3.64 -0.06
CA VAL A 189 8.80 -3.03 1.09
C VAL A 189 7.84 -1.90 0.66
N ASP A 190 8.17 -1.24 -0.46
CA ASP A 190 7.30 -0.34 -1.21
C ASP A 190 7.68 -0.39 -2.70
N GLY A 191 6.72 -0.64 -3.61
CA GLY A 191 7.06 -0.65 -5.04
C GLY A 191 6.12 -1.38 -6.00
N LEU A 192 5.17 -2.18 -5.49
CA LEU A 192 4.17 -2.84 -6.33
C LEU A 192 2.83 -2.10 -6.28
N ALA A 193 2.11 -2.10 -7.38
CA ALA A 193 0.73 -1.64 -7.42
C ALA A 193 -0.19 -2.64 -6.68
N THR A 194 -1.26 -2.13 -6.06
CA THR A 194 -2.27 -2.99 -5.42
C THR A 194 -2.92 -3.94 -6.42
N ARG A 195 -3.20 -5.16 -5.97
CA ARG A 195 -3.93 -6.18 -6.73
C ARG A 195 -5.40 -6.30 -6.35
N LEU A 196 -5.84 -5.68 -5.25
CA LEU A 196 -7.23 -5.82 -4.77
C LEU A 196 -8.33 -5.42 -5.75
N PRO A 197 -8.17 -4.43 -6.65
CA PRO A 197 -9.25 -4.12 -7.58
C PRO A 197 -9.24 -5.03 -8.81
N VAL A 198 -8.28 -5.96 -8.94
CA VAL A 198 -8.09 -6.77 -10.15
C VAL A 198 -9.16 -7.85 -10.23
N ASP A 199 -9.94 -7.79 -11.30
CA ASP A 199 -10.87 -8.85 -11.65
C ASP A 199 -10.09 -10.11 -12.05
N SER A 200 -10.49 -11.28 -11.53
CA SER A 200 -9.90 -12.59 -11.86
C SER A 200 -10.59 -13.29 -13.03
N GLU A 201 -11.82 -12.90 -13.38
CA GLU A 201 -12.61 -13.51 -14.46
C GLU A 201 -12.85 -12.51 -15.62
N PHE A 202 -12.18 -12.76 -16.74
CA PHE A 202 -12.29 -11.96 -17.96
C PHE A 202 -11.87 -12.77 -19.20
N LEU A 203 -12.41 -12.40 -20.36
CA LEU A 203 -12.13 -13.10 -21.62
C LEU A 203 -10.83 -12.56 -22.26
N PRO A 204 -9.93 -13.44 -22.74
CA PRO A 204 -8.69 -13.08 -23.41
C PRO A 204 -8.96 -12.54 -24.82
N GLN A 205 -9.46 -11.31 -24.93
CA GLN A 205 -9.73 -10.67 -26.22
C GLN A 205 -9.30 -9.21 -26.20
N VAL A 206 -8.30 -8.88 -27.03
CA VAL A 206 -7.77 -7.50 -27.17
C VAL A 206 -8.40 -6.77 -28.35
N GLU A 207 -8.69 -7.48 -29.44
CA GLU A 207 -9.20 -6.88 -30.68
C GLU A 207 -10.56 -6.19 -30.47
N GLY A 208 -10.65 -4.92 -30.87
CA GLY A 208 -11.86 -4.11 -30.77
C GLY A 208 -12.24 -3.65 -29.37
N LYS A 209 -11.42 -3.97 -28.35
CA LYS A 209 -11.64 -3.59 -26.95
C LYS A 209 -10.96 -2.28 -26.58
N VAL A 210 -11.58 -1.52 -25.69
CA VAL A 210 -11.08 -0.22 -25.24
C VAL A 210 -10.32 -0.36 -23.92
N PHE A 211 -9.05 0.03 -23.94
CA PHE A 211 -8.12 -0.06 -22.82
C PHE A 211 -7.70 1.32 -22.32
N CYS A 212 -7.49 1.44 -21.01
CA CYS A 212 -6.82 2.57 -20.39
C CYS A 212 -5.67 2.05 -19.55
N LEU A 213 -4.49 2.64 -19.69
CA LEU A 213 -3.32 2.27 -18.90
C LEU A 213 -3.12 3.24 -17.74
N THR A 214 -2.76 2.71 -16.57
CA THR A 214 -2.38 3.49 -15.39
C THR A 214 -1.18 2.87 -14.69
N GLY A 215 -0.32 3.70 -14.09
CA GLY A 215 0.86 3.23 -13.36
C GLY A 215 2.13 3.06 -14.15
N VAL A 216 3.11 2.43 -13.50
CA VAL A 216 4.45 2.17 -14.04
C VAL A 216 4.49 0.68 -14.43
N PHE A 217 4.95 0.40 -15.64
CA PHE A 217 4.89 -0.94 -16.22
C PHE A 217 6.25 -1.61 -16.11
N MET A 218 6.27 -2.87 -15.67
CA MET A 218 7.48 -3.72 -15.65
C MET A 218 8.03 -3.95 -17.06
N ALA A 219 7.16 -4.07 -18.06
CA ALA A 219 7.55 -4.23 -19.46
C ALA A 219 8.21 -3.00 -20.09
N GLY A 220 8.28 -1.88 -19.36
CA GLY A 220 9.01 -0.67 -19.75
C GLY A 220 8.12 0.57 -19.86
N LYS A 221 8.47 1.48 -20.79
CA LYS A 221 7.74 2.74 -20.94
C LYS A 221 6.28 2.46 -21.31
N ARG A 222 5.35 3.21 -20.70
CA ARG A 222 3.90 3.10 -20.98
C ARG A 222 3.59 3.14 -22.48
N SER A 223 4.28 3.99 -23.25
CA SER A 223 4.12 4.06 -24.71
C SER A 223 4.35 2.72 -25.42
N ILE A 224 5.31 1.91 -24.95
CA ILE A 224 5.60 0.60 -25.52
C ILE A 224 4.42 -0.36 -25.27
N VAL A 225 3.85 -0.32 -24.08
CA VAL A 225 2.67 -1.13 -23.73
C VAL A 225 1.46 -0.68 -24.55
N GLU A 226 1.24 0.63 -24.71
CA GLU A 226 0.19 1.16 -25.59
C GLU A 226 0.35 0.68 -27.03
N ASP A 227 1.57 0.66 -27.55
CA ASP A 227 1.83 0.23 -28.92
C ASP A 227 1.61 -1.28 -29.11
N ARG A 228 1.91 -2.10 -28.10
CA ARG A 228 1.59 -3.53 -28.13
C ARG A 228 0.08 -3.78 -28.15
N VAL A 229 -0.68 -3.09 -27.30
CA VAL A 229 -2.16 -3.19 -27.28
C VAL A 229 -2.76 -2.74 -28.61
N LYS A 230 -2.28 -1.63 -29.18
CA LYS A 230 -2.73 -1.16 -30.51
C LYS A 230 -2.39 -2.18 -31.61
N SER A 231 -1.20 -2.79 -31.55
CA SER A 231 -0.76 -3.80 -32.52
C SER A 231 -1.61 -5.07 -32.47
N ALA A 232 -2.16 -5.41 -31.30
CA ALA A 232 -3.11 -6.51 -31.11
C ALA A 232 -4.58 -6.12 -31.41
N GLY A 233 -4.83 -4.94 -32.01
CA GLY A 233 -6.16 -4.48 -32.41
C GLY A 233 -6.99 -3.79 -31.31
N GLY A 234 -6.38 -3.48 -30.16
CA GLY A 234 -7.02 -2.76 -29.06
C GLY A 234 -7.01 -1.23 -29.24
N ILE A 235 -7.95 -0.54 -28.60
CA ILE A 235 -8.10 0.92 -28.64
C ILE A 235 -7.62 1.52 -27.32
N ILE A 236 -6.60 2.38 -27.34
CA ILE A 236 -6.12 3.07 -26.13
C ILE A 236 -6.84 4.39 -25.93
N ILE A 237 -7.35 4.62 -24.71
CA ILE A 237 -7.84 5.92 -24.24
C ILE A 237 -7.06 6.41 -23.02
N SER A 238 -6.92 7.73 -22.89
CA SER A 238 -6.16 8.36 -21.81
C SER A 238 -6.94 8.55 -20.50
N ASN A 239 -8.28 8.54 -20.58
CA ASN A 239 -9.18 8.82 -19.45
C ASN A 239 -10.16 7.67 -19.20
N ILE A 240 -10.55 7.47 -17.94
CA ILE A 240 -11.59 6.50 -17.57
C ILE A 240 -12.95 7.02 -18.04
N THR A 241 -13.64 6.22 -18.84
CA THR A 241 -15.00 6.45 -19.36
C THR A 241 -15.87 5.23 -19.09
N LYS A 242 -17.19 5.37 -19.14
CA LYS A 242 -18.12 4.24 -18.91
C LYS A 242 -18.13 3.21 -20.04
N ASN A 243 -17.61 3.58 -21.22
CA ASN A 243 -17.46 2.69 -22.37
C ASN A 243 -16.09 1.97 -22.37
N LEU A 244 -15.31 2.12 -21.31
CA LEU A 244 -14.04 1.42 -21.15
C LEU A 244 -14.31 -0.07 -20.94
N ASP A 245 -13.60 -0.94 -21.66
CA ASP A 245 -13.65 -2.39 -21.42
C ASP A 245 -12.64 -2.79 -20.34
N PHE A 246 -11.41 -2.26 -20.39
CA PHE A 246 -10.32 -2.67 -19.49
C PHE A 246 -9.51 -1.49 -18.94
N LEU A 247 -9.37 -1.40 -17.62
CA LEU A 247 -8.29 -0.63 -16.99
C LEU A 247 -7.12 -1.57 -16.71
N VAL A 248 -5.94 -1.27 -17.23
CA VAL A 248 -4.72 -2.03 -16.95
C VAL A 248 -3.86 -1.28 -15.95
N ILE A 249 -3.54 -1.95 -14.85
CA ILE A 249 -2.67 -1.45 -13.79
C ILE A 249 -1.26 -2.00 -14.04
N GLY A 250 -0.30 -1.10 -14.27
CA GLY A 250 1.12 -1.45 -14.32
C GLY A 250 1.60 -2.07 -13.01
N THR A 251 2.48 -3.06 -13.07
CA THR A 251 2.94 -3.83 -11.90
C THR A 251 3.65 -2.96 -10.86
N LEU A 252 4.34 -1.89 -11.29
CA LEU A 252 5.10 -1.02 -10.40
C LEU A 252 4.25 0.14 -9.90
N SER A 253 4.32 0.42 -8.61
CA SER A 253 3.77 1.65 -8.05
C SER A 253 4.61 2.86 -8.42
N SER A 254 3.99 4.03 -8.44
CA SER A 254 4.70 5.29 -8.63
C SER A 254 4.83 6.00 -7.29
N ARG A 255 6.04 6.46 -6.96
CA ARG A 255 6.31 7.34 -5.80
C ARG A 255 5.34 8.52 -5.67
N ASP A 256 4.96 9.10 -6.81
CA ASP A 256 4.11 10.30 -6.87
C ASP A 256 2.61 9.94 -6.99
N TRP A 257 2.25 8.66 -6.88
CA TRP A 257 0.85 8.30 -6.75
C TRP A 257 0.28 8.84 -5.45
N LYS A 258 -1.00 9.22 -5.57
CA LYS A 258 -1.82 9.71 -4.48
C LYS A 258 -1.79 8.70 -3.32
N PHE A 259 -1.99 7.42 -3.61
CA PHE A 259 -1.76 6.31 -2.67
C PHE A 259 -0.52 5.52 -3.08
N SER A 260 0.27 5.04 -2.11
CA SER A 260 1.47 4.23 -2.35
C SER A 260 1.21 3.05 -3.30
N SER A 261 0.02 2.47 -3.27
CA SER A 261 -0.37 1.31 -4.08
C SER A 261 -1.37 1.58 -5.22
N HIS A 262 -2.05 2.74 -5.30
CA HIS A 262 -2.99 3.07 -6.39
C HIS A 262 -3.24 4.58 -6.62
N GLY A 263 -3.92 4.94 -7.73
CA GLY A 263 -4.20 6.34 -8.10
C GLY A 263 -5.64 6.59 -8.55
N ARG A 264 -6.00 7.87 -8.78
CA ARG A 264 -7.39 8.34 -9.06
C ARG A 264 -8.11 7.64 -10.22
N LYS A 265 -7.36 7.11 -11.19
CA LYS A 265 -7.94 6.33 -12.30
C LYS A 265 -8.52 5.00 -11.82
N ILE A 266 -7.89 4.38 -10.82
CA ILE A 266 -8.33 3.13 -10.20
C ILE A 266 -9.61 3.39 -9.42
N GLU A 267 -9.63 4.40 -8.54
CA GLU A 267 -10.85 4.81 -7.81
C GLU A 267 -12.04 5.05 -8.74
N LYS A 268 -11.82 5.82 -9.81
CA LYS A 268 -12.87 6.14 -10.79
C LYS A 268 -13.38 4.90 -11.54
N ALA A 269 -12.50 3.95 -11.84
CA ALA A 269 -12.88 2.70 -12.48
C ALA A 269 -13.68 1.80 -11.53
N ILE A 270 -13.30 1.73 -10.26
CA ILE A 270 -14.03 0.98 -9.23
C ILE A 270 -15.42 1.55 -9.04
N ASN A 271 -15.57 2.88 -8.91
CA ASN A 271 -16.88 3.51 -8.80
C ASN A 271 -17.78 3.13 -9.99
N TYR A 272 -17.27 3.26 -11.23
CA TYR A 272 -18.03 2.89 -12.42
C TYR A 272 -18.41 1.40 -12.45
N ARG A 273 -17.51 0.50 -12.04
CA ARG A 273 -17.76 -0.95 -12.00
C ARG A 273 -18.76 -1.33 -10.91
N ASP A 274 -18.50 -0.94 -9.67
CA ASP A 274 -19.19 -1.42 -8.47
C ASP A 274 -20.46 -0.63 -8.15
N GLU A 275 -20.45 0.69 -8.31
CA GLU A 275 -21.59 1.56 -7.96
C GLU A 275 -22.52 1.78 -9.14
N GLU A 276 -21.94 1.98 -10.34
CA GLU A 276 -22.72 2.30 -11.54
C GLU A 276 -23.00 1.09 -12.45
N GLY A 277 -22.45 -0.09 -12.12
CA GLY A 277 -22.69 -1.34 -12.86
C GLY A 277 -22.09 -1.37 -14.27
N ALA A 278 -21.06 -0.56 -14.55
CA ALA A 278 -20.34 -0.62 -15.82
C ALA A 278 -19.64 -1.97 -15.98
N LYS A 279 -19.60 -2.48 -17.22
CA LYS A 279 -18.98 -3.78 -17.55
C LYS A 279 -17.45 -3.74 -17.64
N LEU A 280 -16.83 -2.64 -17.19
CA LEU A 280 -15.39 -2.49 -17.24
C LEU A 280 -14.72 -3.49 -16.29
N LYS A 281 -13.57 -3.99 -16.71
CA LYS A 281 -12.73 -4.88 -15.92
C LYS A 281 -11.42 -4.20 -15.57
N ILE A 282 -10.94 -4.41 -14.36
CA ILE A 282 -9.64 -3.92 -13.92
C ILE A 282 -8.70 -5.11 -13.93
N ILE A 283 -7.59 -5.03 -14.68
CA ILE A 283 -6.65 -6.14 -14.86
C ILE A 283 -5.23 -5.71 -14.51
N ALA A 284 -4.40 -6.63 -14.02
CA ALA A 284 -2.97 -6.36 -13.82
C ALA A 284 -2.21 -6.46 -15.14
N GLU A 285 -1.02 -5.85 -15.17
CA GLU A 285 -0.11 -5.89 -16.32
C GLU A 285 0.20 -7.33 -16.76
N GLU A 286 0.49 -8.23 -15.82
CA GLU A 286 0.75 -9.65 -16.09
C GLU A 286 -0.37 -10.30 -16.89
N ASN A 287 -1.63 -10.03 -16.51
CA ASN A 287 -2.79 -10.55 -17.24
C ASN A 287 -2.91 -9.96 -18.64
N LEU A 288 -2.57 -8.68 -18.83
CA LEU A 288 -2.54 -8.09 -20.17
C LEU A 288 -1.53 -8.82 -21.05
N PHE A 289 -0.35 -9.15 -20.52
CA PHE A 289 0.69 -9.83 -21.27
C PHE A 289 0.38 -11.29 -21.58
N GLU A 290 -0.53 -11.94 -20.85
CA GLU A 290 -1.08 -13.24 -21.25
C GLU A 290 -1.94 -13.15 -22.53
N PHE A 291 -2.49 -11.97 -22.83
CA PHE A 291 -3.37 -11.76 -24.00
C PHE A 291 -2.67 -11.18 -25.21
N LEU A 292 -1.50 -10.60 -25.01
CA LEU A 292 -0.72 -10.01 -26.08
C LEU A 292 0.12 -11.12 -26.75
N PRO A 293 0.13 -11.19 -28.09
CA PRO A 293 0.94 -12.15 -28.83
C PRO A 293 2.45 -11.89 -28.71
#